data_AF-A0A1A7R1S1-F1
#
_entry.id   AF-A0A1A7R1S1-F1
#
_cell.length_a   1.000
_cell.length_b   1.000
_cell.length_c   1.000
_cell.angle_alpha   90.00
_cell.angle_beta   90.00
_cell.angle_gamma   90.00
#
_symmetry.space_group_name_H-M   'P 1'
#
loop_
_entity.id
_entity.type
_entity.pdbx_description
1 polymer ?
#
loop_
_entity_poly.entity_id
_entity_poly.type
_entity_poly.pdbx_seq_one_letter_code
_entity_poly.pdbx_strand_id
1 'polypeptide(L)' 'MDNSFFSKTQFSAPQLTSREKEILQLLAKGFGSKQIASLLNISIKTVDNHRQNMLHKTGSKTSSELVSTAIRLIMV' A
#
# COMPACT_ATOMS: atom_id res chain seq x y z
N MET A 1 -14.06 25.89 21.16
CA MET A 1 -12.79 25.12 20.97
C MET A 1 -13.19 23.77 20.43
N ASP A 2 -13.51 23.74 19.14
CA ASP A 2 -14.56 22.87 18.62
C ASP A 2 -13.97 21.74 17.77
N ASN A 3 -14.31 20.52 18.18
CA ASN A 3 -14.01 19.23 17.56
C ASN A 3 -14.03 19.25 16.02
N SER A 4 -12.85 19.39 15.40
CA SER A 4 -12.70 19.29 13.95
C SER A 4 -11.64 18.27 13.51
N PHE A 5 -11.25 17.33 14.39
CA PHE A 5 -10.26 16.29 14.10
C PHE A 5 -10.75 15.06 13.33
N PHE A 6 -12.05 14.98 13.01
CA PHE A 6 -12.60 13.88 12.22
C PHE A 6 -13.40 14.42 11.02
N SER A 7 -12.76 15.23 10.17
CA SER A 7 -13.27 15.40 8.82
C SER A 7 -13.07 14.09 8.06
N LYS A 8 -14.11 13.24 8.12
CA LYS A 8 -14.44 12.21 7.13
C LYS A 8 -13.24 11.48 6.56
N THR A 9 -12.92 10.31 7.12
CA THR A 9 -12.36 9.20 6.33
C THR A 9 -13.36 8.84 5.23
N GLN A 10 -13.33 9.62 4.15
CA GLN A 10 -13.81 9.17 2.86
C GLN A 10 -12.98 7.94 2.54
N PHE A 11 -13.60 6.76 2.60
CA PHE A 11 -13.07 5.52 2.03
C PHE A 11 -13.04 5.66 0.49
N SER A 12 -12.32 6.65 -0.02
CA SER A 12 -11.90 6.67 -1.41
C SER A 12 -10.78 5.66 -1.49
N ALA A 13 -11.04 4.51 -2.10
CA ALA A 13 -10.00 3.53 -2.36
C ALA A 13 -8.78 4.28 -2.95
N PRO A 14 -7.59 4.19 -2.32
CA PRO A 14 -6.43 4.91 -2.80
C PRO A 14 -6.24 4.53 -4.26
N GLN A 15 -6.08 5.54 -5.13
CA GLN A 15 -5.90 5.36 -6.57
C GLN A 15 -4.51 4.77 -6.83
N LEU A 16 -4.39 3.49 -6.52
CA LEU A 16 -3.21 2.69 -6.77
C LEU A 16 -3.21 2.27 -8.24
N THR A 17 -2.07 2.44 -8.88
CA THR A 17 -1.82 1.91 -10.21
C THR A 17 -1.87 0.39 -10.19
N SER A 18 -2.04 -0.25 -11.35
CA SER A 18 -2.09 -1.71 -11.44
C SER A 18 -0.85 -2.39 -10.85
N ARG A 19 0.35 -1.80 -11.06
CA ARG A 19 1.59 -2.33 -10.45
C ARG A 19 1.64 -2.16 -8.94
N GLU A 20 1.17 -1.02 -8.42
CA GLU A 20 1.07 -0.82 -6.97
C GLU A 20 0.11 -1.84 -6.35
N LYS A 21 -1.03 -2.13 -6.99
CA LYS A 21 -1.98 -3.15 -6.53
C LYS A 21 -1.36 -4.55 -6.50
N GLU A 22 -0.61 -4.95 -7.52
CA GLU A 22 0.09 -6.26 -7.51
C GLU A 22 1.13 -6.35 -6.41
N ILE A 23 1.97 -5.31 -6.24
CA ILE A 23 2.96 -5.28 -5.15
C ILE A 23 2.24 -5.38 -3.81
N LEU A 24 1.14 -4.64 -3.64
CA LEU A 24 0.34 -4.64 -2.42
C LEU A 24 -0.29 -6.02 -2.13
N GLN A 25 -0.80 -6.70 -3.15
CA GLN A 25 -1.32 -8.08 -3.02
C GLN A 25 -0.23 -9.07 -2.62
N LEU A 26 0.98 -8.96 -3.19
CA LEU A 26 2.09 -9.82 -2.82
C LEU A 26 2.56 -9.54 -1.39
N LEU A 27 2.60 -8.27 -0.97
CA LEU A 27 2.86 -7.91 0.43
C LEU A 27 1.81 -8.50 1.37
N ALA A 28 0.53 -8.44 1.01
CA ALA A 28 -0.56 -9.03 1.80
C ALA A 28 -0.48 -10.56 1.91
N LYS A 29 0.09 -11.22 0.89
CA LYS A 29 0.41 -12.66 0.91
C LYS A 29 1.67 -13.00 1.72
N GLY A 30 2.37 -12.00 2.27
CA GLY A 30 3.57 -12.19 3.09
C GLY A 30 4.89 -12.23 2.32
N PHE A 31 4.90 -11.88 1.02
CA PHE A 31 6.14 -11.82 0.25
C PHE A 31 6.98 -10.59 0.64
N GLY A 32 8.30 -10.77 0.81
CA GLY A 32 9.24 -9.67 1.06
C GLY A 32 9.66 -8.94 -0.21
N SER A 33 10.20 -7.72 -0.09
CA SER A 33 10.61 -6.89 -1.25
C SER A 33 11.53 -7.60 -2.24
N LYS A 34 12.44 -8.48 -1.75
CA LYS A 34 13.33 -9.30 -2.60
C LYS A 34 12.56 -10.33 -3.44
N GLN A 35 11.58 -10.99 -2.84
CA GLN A 35 10.76 -11.98 -3.53
C GLN A 35 9.83 -11.29 -4.54
N ILE A 36 9.23 -10.17 -4.15
CA ILE A 36 8.38 -9.37 -5.05
C ILE A 36 9.18 -8.87 -6.26
N ALA A 37 10.40 -8.37 -6.04
CA ALA A 37 11.30 -7.96 -7.10
C ALA A 37 11.56 -9.11 -8.09
N SER A 38 11.83 -10.31 -7.58
CA SER A 38 12.02 -11.51 -8.41
C SER A 38 10.74 -11.92 -9.16
N LEU A 39 9.57 -11.86 -8.53
CA LEU A 39 8.29 -12.26 -9.12
C LEU A 39 7.82 -11.30 -10.22
N LEU A 40 8.07 -10.01 -10.03
CA LEU A 40 7.68 -8.96 -10.98
C LEU A 40 8.78 -8.62 -11.99
N ASN A 41 9.94 -9.28 -11.88
CA ASN A 41 11.13 -9.05 -12.69
C ASN A 41 11.57 -7.57 -12.71
N ILE A 42 11.59 -6.94 -11.53
CA ILE A 42 12.00 -5.55 -11.31
C ILE A 42 13.04 -5.47 -10.21
N SER A 43 13.75 -4.34 -10.11
CA SER A 43 14.72 -4.15 -9.03
C SER A 43 14.05 -3.99 -7.66
N ILE A 44 14.72 -4.43 -6.59
CA ILE A 44 14.27 -4.20 -5.20
C ILE A 44 14.07 -2.70 -4.93
N LYS A 45 14.93 -1.85 -5.50
CA LYS A 45 14.82 -0.40 -5.40
C LYS A 45 13.54 0.13 -6.05
N THR A 46 13.12 -0.46 -7.16
CA THR A 46 11.84 -0.15 -7.82
C THR A 46 10.67 -0.54 -6.92
N VAL A 47 10.73 -1.72 -6.28
CA VAL A 47 9.71 -2.15 -5.29
C VAL A 47 9.64 -1.16 -4.13
N ASP A 48 10.77 -0.73 -3.57
CA ASP A 48 10.78 0.23 -2.48
C ASP A 48 10.25 1.61 -2.90
N ASN A 49 10.57 2.09 -4.11
CA ASN A 49 9.97 3.31 -4.66
C ASN A 49 8.44 3.20 -4.78
N HIS A 50 7.93 2.07 -5.29
CA HIS A 50 6.50 1.82 -5.33
C HIS A 50 5.90 1.81 -3.93
N ARG A 51 6.58 1.20 -2.94
CA ARG A 51 6.12 1.19 -1.54
C ARG A 51 6.04 2.59 -0.95
N GLN A 52 7.05 3.44 -1.17
CA GLN A 52 7.02 4.83 -0.73
C GLN A 52 5.85 5.60 -1.36
N ASN A 53 5.64 5.43 -2.67
CA ASN A 53 4.51 6.06 -3.36
C ASN A 53 3.16 5.56 -2.81
N MET A 54 3.03 4.26 -2.54
CA MET A 54 1.82 3.69 -1.95
C MET A 54 1.57 4.18 -0.54
N LEU A 55 2.61 4.28 0.31
CA LEU A 55 2.51 4.86 1.66
C LEU A 55 1.96 6.28 1.59
N HIS A 56 2.52 7.11 0.70
CA HIS A 56 2.06 8.47 0.49
C HIS A 56 0.60 8.54 -0.01
N LYS A 57 0.24 7.71 -0.99
CA LYS A 57 -1.12 7.65 -1.56
C LYS A 57 -2.18 7.11 -0.58
N THR A 58 -1.80 6.19 0.29
CA THR A 58 -2.70 5.55 1.26
C THR A 58 -2.73 6.30 2.60
N GLY A 59 -1.85 7.28 2.81
CA GLY A 59 -1.65 7.94 4.10
C GLY A 59 -1.02 7.04 5.16
N SER A 60 -0.50 5.87 4.78
CA SER A 60 0.15 4.92 5.69
C SER A 60 1.56 5.41 6.02
N LYS A 61 1.95 5.34 7.29
CA LYS A 61 3.29 5.68 7.78
C LYS A 61 4.23 4.48 7.77
N THR A 62 3.68 3.27 7.84
CA THR A 62 4.49 2.04 7.93
C THR A 62 4.07 0.96 6.94
N SER A 63 5.00 0.05 6.67
CA SER A 63 4.77 -1.16 5.87
C SER A 63 3.61 -2.00 6.39
N SER A 64 3.47 -2.08 7.71
CA SER A 64 2.41 -2.85 8.37
C SER A 64 1.03 -2.21 8.19
N GLU A 65 0.95 -0.87 8.25
CA GLU A 65 -0.26 -0.13 7.92
C GLU A 65 -0.63 -0.28 6.43
N LEU A 66 0.38 -0.31 5.55
CA LEU A 66 0.16 -0.56 4.13
C LEU A 66 -0.44 -1.95 3.90
N VAL A 67 0.07 -2.99 4.56
CA VAL A 67 -0.50 -4.35 4.50
C VAL A 67 -1.91 -4.41 5.11
N SER A 68 -2.14 -3.71 6.23
CA SER A 68 -3.48 -3.63 6.84
C SER A 68 -4.49 -2.95 5.90
N THR A 69 -4.04 -1.93 5.17
CA THR A 69 -4.82 -1.26 4.12
C THR A 69 -5.08 -2.19 2.93
N ALA A 70 -4.09 -3.00 2.53
CA ALA A 70 -4.25 -4.03 1.50
C ALA A 70 -5.37 -5.02 1.84
N ILE A 71 -5.35 -5.56 3.06
CA ILE A 71 -6.33 -6.54 3.53
C ILE A 71 -7.73 -5.93 3.50
N ARG A 72 -7.86 -4.67 3.97
CA ARG A 72 -9.13 -3.94 3.94
C ARG A 72 -9.65 -3.71 2.52
N LEU A 73 -8.78 -3.45 1.55
CA LEU A 73 -9.16 -3.24 0.15
C LEU A 73 -9.45 -4.53 -0.61
N ILE A 74 -8.86 -5.66 -0.21
CA ILE A 74 -9.03 -6.96 -0.86
C ILE A 74 -10.27 -7.71 -0.33
N MET A 75 -10.68 -7.47 0.92
CA MET A 75 -11.86 -8.11 1.55
C MET A 75 -13.16 -7.31 1.40
N VAL A 76 -13.19 -6.26 0.57
CA VAL A 76 -14.40 -5.48 0.22
C VAL A 76 -14.75 -5.75 -1.23
#